data_AF-A0A1I1L9R5-F1
#
_entry.id   AF-A0A1I1L9R5-F1
#
_cell.length_a   1.000
_cell.length_b   1.000
_cell.length_c   1.000
_cell.angle_alpha   90.00
_cell.angle_beta   90.00
_cell.angle_gamma   90.00
#
_symmetry.space_group_name_H-M   'P 1'
#
loop_
_entity.id
_entity.type
_entity.pdbx_description
1 polymer ?
#
loop_
_entity_poly.entity_id
_entity_poly.type
_entity_poly.pdbx_seq_one_letter_code
_entity_poly.pdbx_strand_id
1 'polypeptide(L)'
;MNTLDYFINNKLDAALLSSKECAKYVQSFVEKYPPETILDLSLDDYMISKAGFGNPNSFCRTLRYEMDIIGHMGNVWFDVFGVYLNNGVEIKLSKTFANQFGDDIEGAFIHIKQQIVGLINAGKTENLKAIEQCELNNAFKYKLLTVYCFDQYIPVSTRNTLDEYCSRVGIRFDSREEPIYRNVALRDFMREHPKMKNWNNSVMMGFCDWLWRSDKNISSDI
;
A
#
# COMPACT_ATOMS: atom_id res chain seq x y z
N MET A 1 -14.90 8.58 29.50
CA MET A 1 -14.11 9.06 28.35
C MET A 1 -14.44 8.15 27.17
N ASN A 2 -14.96 8.68 26.07
CA ASN A 2 -15.27 7.84 24.90
C ASN A 2 -13.98 7.26 24.29
N THR A 3 -14.13 6.27 23.41
CA THR A 3 -13.00 5.53 22.85
C THR A 3 -12.01 6.44 22.12
N LEU A 4 -12.52 7.44 21.41
CA LEU A 4 -11.71 8.41 20.69
C LEU A 4 -10.89 9.33 21.61
N ASP A 5 -11.53 9.88 22.65
CA ASP A 5 -10.88 10.73 23.64
C ASP A 5 -9.78 9.98 24.39
N TYR A 6 -9.98 8.68 24.65
CA TYR A 6 -8.93 7.83 25.20
C TYR A 6 -7.71 7.78 24.27
N PHE A 7 -7.91 7.52 22.98
CA PHE A 7 -6.81 7.46 22.02
C PHE A 7 -6.08 8.80 21.92
N ILE A 8 -6.81 9.90 21.82
CA ILE A 8 -6.26 11.26 21.76
C ILE A 8 -5.36 11.51 22.97
N ASN A 9 -5.84 11.22 24.17
CA ASN A 9 -5.13 11.55 25.42
C ASN A 9 -3.97 10.61 25.74
N ASN A 10 -3.92 9.40 25.16
CA ASN A 10 -2.99 8.35 25.61
C ASN A 10 -2.12 7.73 24.50
N LYS A 11 -2.48 7.91 23.22
CA LYS A 11 -1.88 7.18 22.10
C LYS A 11 -1.50 8.08 20.91
N LEU A 12 -2.13 9.25 20.76
CA LEU A 12 -1.93 10.11 19.61
C LEU A 12 -0.48 10.55 19.44
N ASP A 13 0.22 10.94 20.51
CA ASP A 13 1.62 11.37 20.42
C ASP A 13 2.54 10.27 19.87
N ALA A 14 2.34 9.03 20.31
CA ALA A 14 3.09 7.88 19.80
C ALA A 14 2.77 7.61 18.32
N ALA A 15 1.49 7.74 17.92
CA ALA A 15 1.08 7.58 16.52
C ALA A 15 1.68 8.69 15.62
N LEU A 16 1.73 9.94 16.09
CA LEU A 16 2.34 11.06 15.39
C LEU A 16 3.86 10.85 15.22
N LEU A 17 4.54 10.36 16.27
CA LEU A 17 5.97 10.05 16.19
C LEU A 17 6.23 8.93 15.18
N SER A 18 5.46 7.85 15.24
CA SER A 18 5.56 6.74 14.27
C SER A 18 5.33 7.22 12.84
N SER A 19 4.33 8.09 12.63
CA SER A 19 4.06 8.68 11.30
C SER A 19 5.25 9.49 10.76
N LYS A 20 5.92 10.28 11.61
CA LYS A 20 7.12 11.02 11.20
C LYS A 20 8.27 10.09 10.81
N GLU A 21 8.45 8.98 11.52
CA GLU A 21 9.46 7.99 11.13
C GLU A 21 9.10 7.33 9.79
N CYS A 22 7.86 6.91 9.59
CA CYS A 22 7.41 6.36 8.30
C CYS A 22 7.70 7.31 7.14
N ALA A 23 7.40 8.61 7.30
CA ALA A 23 7.64 9.60 6.25
C ALA A 23 9.11 9.66 5.79
N LYS A 24 10.09 9.46 6.69
CA LYS A 24 11.51 9.42 6.33
C LYS A 24 11.85 8.24 5.43
N TYR A 25 11.29 7.06 5.74
CA TYR A 25 11.52 5.87 4.91
C TYR A 25 10.84 6.02 3.54
N VAL A 26 9.63 6.60 3.48
CA VAL A 26 8.97 6.91 2.18
C VAL A 26 9.85 7.84 1.36
N GLN A 27 10.32 8.93 1.96
CA GLN A 27 11.15 9.91 1.28
C GLN A 27 12.39 9.24 0.69
N SER A 28 13.12 8.45 1.50
CA SER A 28 14.31 7.73 1.04
C SER A 28 14.01 6.75 -0.10
N PHE A 29 12.87 6.05 -0.06
CA PHE A 29 12.46 5.15 -1.12
C PHE A 29 12.15 5.89 -2.42
N VAL A 30 11.37 6.98 -2.35
CA VAL A 30 10.97 7.77 -3.51
C VAL A 30 12.16 8.50 -4.14
N GLU A 31 13.13 8.95 -3.32
CA GLU A 31 14.38 9.52 -3.82
C GLU A 31 15.25 8.47 -4.55
N LYS A 32 15.25 7.22 -4.07
CA LYS A 32 15.99 6.12 -4.70
C LYS A 32 15.31 5.62 -5.98
N TYR A 33 13.98 5.62 -6.01
CA TYR A 33 13.16 5.16 -7.13
C TYR A 33 12.11 6.20 -7.51
N PRO A 34 12.54 7.33 -8.08
CA PRO A 34 11.59 8.36 -8.46
C PRO A 34 10.70 7.86 -9.62
N PRO A 35 9.42 8.24 -9.70
CA PRO A 35 8.48 7.70 -10.70
C PRO A 35 8.97 7.79 -12.15
N GLU A 36 9.70 8.84 -12.47
CA GLU A 36 10.27 9.11 -13.80
C GLU A 36 11.33 8.11 -14.24
N THR A 37 12.02 7.42 -13.31
CA THR A 37 13.07 6.44 -13.66
C THR A 37 12.57 4.99 -13.62
N ILE A 38 11.33 4.75 -13.21
CA ILE A 38 10.77 3.39 -13.11
C ILE A 38 10.82 2.67 -14.45
N LEU A 39 10.57 3.39 -15.55
CA LEU A 39 10.62 2.83 -16.91
C LEU A 39 12.03 2.39 -17.32
N ASP A 40 13.06 2.98 -16.72
CA ASP A 40 14.47 2.71 -17.04
C ASP A 40 15.05 1.56 -16.22
N LEU A 41 14.32 1.04 -15.23
CA LEU A 41 14.77 -0.08 -14.42
C LEU A 41 15.08 -1.30 -15.30
N SER A 42 16.27 -1.85 -15.09
CA SER A 42 16.63 -3.17 -15.58
C SER A 42 15.84 -4.24 -14.84
N LEU A 43 15.80 -5.44 -15.39
CA LEU A 43 15.10 -6.56 -14.75
C LEU A 43 15.72 -6.90 -13.37
N ASP A 44 17.05 -6.88 -13.26
CA ASP A 44 17.76 -7.15 -12.00
C ASP A 44 17.53 -6.04 -10.96
N ASP A 45 17.50 -4.78 -11.39
CA ASP A 45 17.16 -3.64 -10.51
C ASP A 45 15.69 -3.60 -10.10
N TYR A 46 14.83 -4.39 -10.75
CA TYR A 46 13.41 -4.47 -10.43
C TYR A 46 13.06 -5.64 -9.51
N MET A 47 13.46 -6.86 -9.88
CA MET A 47 12.88 -8.11 -9.36
C MET A 47 13.15 -8.35 -7.87
N ILE A 48 12.19 -8.98 -7.19
CA ILE A 48 12.44 -9.58 -5.88
C ILE A 48 13.02 -10.99 -6.02
N SER A 49 13.84 -11.37 -5.04
CA SER A 49 14.54 -12.66 -4.96
C SER A 49 14.62 -13.15 -3.51
N LYS A 50 14.95 -14.44 -3.33
CA LYS A 50 15.29 -14.98 -2.01
C LYS A 50 16.58 -14.34 -1.50
N ALA A 51 16.74 -14.27 -0.17
CA ALA A 51 17.97 -13.76 0.44
C ALA A 51 19.20 -14.52 -0.11
N GLY A 52 20.26 -13.77 -0.44
CA GLY A 52 21.47 -14.31 -1.06
C GLY A 52 21.45 -14.41 -2.60
N PHE A 53 20.33 -14.09 -3.26
CA PHE A 53 20.22 -14.09 -4.73
C PHE A 53 19.77 -12.73 -5.26
N GLY A 54 20.03 -12.47 -6.54
CA GLY A 54 19.64 -11.24 -7.25
C GLY A 54 20.23 -9.96 -6.63
N ASN A 55 19.80 -8.81 -7.14
CA ASN A 55 20.17 -7.53 -6.55
C ASN A 55 19.50 -7.33 -5.15
N PRO A 56 20.27 -7.21 -4.06
CA PRO A 56 19.71 -6.97 -2.72
C PRO A 56 19.07 -5.58 -2.57
N ASN A 57 19.42 -4.67 -3.47
CA ASN A 57 18.95 -3.31 -3.54
C ASN A 57 17.98 -3.13 -4.71
N SER A 58 17.25 -4.17 -5.14
CA SER A 58 16.24 -4.03 -6.19
C SER A 58 14.97 -3.33 -5.70
N PHE A 59 14.21 -2.77 -6.63
CA PHE A 59 12.96 -2.04 -6.38
C PHE A 59 11.97 -2.85 -5.54
N CYS A 60 11.59 -4.05 -6.00
CA CYS A 60 10.60 -4.87 -5.32
C CYS A 60 11.08 -5.37 -3.96
N ARG A 61 12.40 -5.61 -3.82
CA ARG A 61 12.98 -6.07 -2.55
C ARG A 61 13.01 -4.95 -1.51
N THR A 62 13.49 -3.76 -1.87
CA THR A 62 13.43 -2.56 -1.00
C THR A 62 11.96 -2.26 -0.65
N LEU A 63 11.04 -2.29 -1.62
CA LEU A 63 9.61 -2.03 -1.37
C LEU A 63 8.98 -3.07 -0.41
N ARG A 64 9.43 -4.32 -0.47
CA ARG A 64 8.91 -5.39 0.39
C ARG A 64 9.42 -5.29 1.82
N TYR A 65 10.73 -5.14 1.99
CA TYR A 65 11.38 -5.34 3.29
C TYR A 65 11.70 -4.04 4.02
N GLU A 66 12.15 -3.00 3.32
CA GLU A 66 12.48 -1.73 3.96
C GLU A 66 11.22 -0.91 4.25
N MET A 67 10.17 -1.10 3.46
CA MET A 67 8.91 -0.38 3.64
C MET A 67 7.91 -1.08 4.55
N ASP A 68 8.32 -2.14 5.25
CA ASP A 68 7.43 -2.96 6.07
C ASP A 68 6.83 -2.19 7.26
N ILE A 69 7.52 -1.14 7.72
CA ILE A 69 7.02 -0.16 8.70
C ILE A 69 5.76 0.60 8.21
N ILE A 70 5.51 0.61 6.88
CA ILE A 70 4.41 1.34 6.24
C ILE A 70 3.44 0.35 5.60
N GLY A 71 2.67 -0.35 6.43
CA GLY A 71 1.73 -1.36 5.95
C GLY A 71 2.44 -2.62 5.45
N HIS A 72 2.59 -3.58 6.35
CA HIS A 72 3.14 -4.91 6.07
C HIS A 72 2.34 -5.60 4.95
N MET A 73 3.01 -6.18 3.96
CA MET A 73 2.32 -6.84 2.83
C MET A 73 1.79 -8.25 3.15
N GLY A 74 1.93 -8.72 4.39
CA GLY A 74 1.47 -10.04 4.85
C GLY A 74 2.47 -11.16 4.52
N ASN A 75 2.00 -12.38 4.36
CA ASN A 75 2.80 -13.54 3.90
C ASN A 75 2.68 -13.74 2.39
N VAL A 76 2.67 -12.65 1.62
CA VAL A 76 2.56 -12.70 0.16
C VAL A 76 3.81 -13.33 -0.46
N TRP A 77 3.57 -14.17 -1.47
CA TRP A 77 4.62 -14.74 -2.32
C TRP A 77 5.18 -13.69 -3.29
N PHE A 78 6.35 -13.96 -3.86
CA PHE A 78 7.04 -13.03 -4.77
C PHE A 78 6.31 -12.80 -6.10
N ASP A 79 5.38 -13.68 -6.46
CA ASP A 79 4.55 -13.56 -7.66
C ASP A 79 3.67 -12.31 -7.66
N VAL A 80 3.38 -11.71 -6.49
CA VAL A 80 2.62 -10.44 -6.41
C VAL A 80 3.28 -9.28 -7.15
N PHE A 81 4.60 -9.33 -7.38
CA PHE A 81 5.35 -8.31 -8.10
C PHE A 81 5.33 -8.47 -9.63
N GLY A 82 4.59 -9.46 -10.15
CA GLY A 82 4.40 -9.67 -11.58
C GLY A 82 5.56 -10.40 -12.26
N VAL A 83 6.81 -10.01 -12.00
CA VAL A 83 8.02 -10.74 -12.42
C VAL A 83 8.98 -10.89 -11.24
N TYR A 84 9.54 -12.08 -11.07
CA TYR A 84 10.35 -12.42 -9.89
C TYR A 84 11.38 -13.51 -10.17
N LEU A 85 12.40 -13.60 -9.32
CA LEU A 85 13.43 -14.65 -9.38
C LEU A 85 13.02 -15.85 -8.52
N ASN A 86 12.54 -16.91 -9.18
CA ASN A 86 12.20 -18.19 -8.59
C ASN A 86 13.46 -19.01 -8.26
N ASN A 87 13.53 -19.53 -7.03
CA ASN A 87 14.64 -20.35 -6.53
C ASN A 87 16.05 -19.76 -6.74
N GLY A 88 16.16 -18.44 -6.94
CA GLY A 88 17.43 -17.74 -7.09
C GLY A 88 18.08 -17.85 -8.48
N VAL A 89 17.44 -18.52 -9.45
CA VAL A 89 18.03 -18.79 -10.77
C VAL A 89 17.07 -18.60 -11.94
N GLU A 90 15.77 -18.79 -11.73
CA GLU A 90 14.79 -18.84 -12.81
C GLU A 90 13.88 -17.62 -12.75
N ILE A 91 13.85 -16.80 -13.80
CA ILE A 91 12.91 -15.67 -13.88
C ILE A 91 11.53 -16.20 -14.24
N LYS A 92 10.50 -15.77 -13.49
CA LYS A 92 9.10 -16.15 -13.74
C LYS A 92 8.18 -14.96 -13.76
N LEU A 93 7.15 -15.09 -14.58
CA LEU A 93 5.95 -14.26 -14.51
C LEU A 93 4.97 -14.81 -13.48
N SER A 94 4.22 -13.90 -12.86
CA SER A 94 3.03 -14.25 -12.10
C SER A 94 2.00 -14.91 -13.01
N LYS A 95 1.06 -15.67 -12.44
CA LYS A 95 0.01 -16.35 -13.24
C LYS A 95 -0.76 -15.38 -14.15
N THR A 96 -1.07 -14.17 -13.66
CA THR A 96 -1.79 -13.15 -14.43
C THR A 96 -1.01 -12.74 -15.68
N PHE A 97 0.26 -12.39 -15.53
CA PHE A 97 1.07 -11.95 -16.66
C PHE A 97 1.51 -13.13 -17.55
N ALA A 98 1.76 -14.31 -17.00
CA ALA A 98 2.02 -15.52 -17.77
C ALA A 98 0.84 -15.88 -18.69
N ASN A 99 -0.40 -15.72 -18.22
CA ASN A 99 -1.59 -15.97 -19.05
C ASN A 99 -1.73 -14.97 -20.21
N GLN A 100 -1.21 -13.75 -20.05
CA GLN A 100 -1.33 -12.68 -21.04
C GLN A 100 -0.16 -12.66 -22.04
N PHE A 101 1.05 -12.92 -21.57
CA PHE A 101 2.30 -12.78 -22.33
C PHE A 101 2.98 -14.12 -22.65
N GLY A 102 2.54 -15.23 -22.04
CA GLY A 102 3.20 -16.52 -22.20
C GLY A 102 4.63 -16.47 -21.65
N ASP A 103 5.60 -16.80 -22.50
CA ASP A 103 7.03 -16.81 -22.17
C ASP A 103 7.74 -15.45 -22.45
N ASP A 104 7.00 -14.43 -22.94
CA ASP A 104 7.55 -13.09 -23.21
C ASP A 104 7.75 -12.28 -21.91
N ILE A 105 8.84 -12.59 -21.21
CA ILE A 105 9.22 -11.91 -19.97
C ILE A 105 9.51 -10.43 -20.21
N GLU A 106 10.13 -10.07 -21.33
CA GLU A 106 10.53 -8.68 -21.62
C GLU A 106 9.31 -7.81 -21.89
N GLY A 107 8.40 -8.27 -22.74
CA GLY A 107 7.14 -7.57 -23.02
C GLY A 107 6.27 -7.43 -21.76
N ALA A 108 6.17 -8.49 -20.96
CA ALA A 108 5.47 -8.44 -19.68
C ALA A 108 6.12 -7.43 -18.71
N PHE A 109 7.46 -7.38 -18.64
CA PHE A 109 8.17 -6.45 -17.76
C PHE A 109 7.97 -4.99 -18.19
N ILE A 110 8.02 -4.70 -19.50
CA ILE A 110 7.70 -3.37 -20.03
C ILE A 110 6.28 -2.95 -19.62
N HIS A 111 5.30 -3.84 -19.78
CA HIS A 111 3.91 -3.59 -19.40
C HIS A 111 3.75 -3.37 -17.89
N ILE A 112 4.41 -4.17 -17.05
CA ILE A 112 4.40 -4.01 -15.59
C ILE A 112 4.93 -2.63 -15.19
N LYS A 113 6.05 -2.18 -15.76
CA LYS A 113 6.61 -0.85 -15.49
C LYS A 113 5.63 0.27 -15.88
N GLN A 114 4.95 0.13 -17.02
CA GLN A 114 3.90 1.06 -17.44
C GLN A 114 2.71 1.08 -16.47
N GLN A 115 2.28 -0.09 -15.97
CA GLN A 115 1.22 -0.18 -14.96
C GLN A 115 1.61 0.51 -13.65
N ILE A 116 2.87 0.39 -13.21
CA ILE A 116 3.36 1.08 -12.00
C ILE A 116 3.31 2.60 -12.19
N VAL A 117 3.86 3.13 -13.29
CA VAL A 117 3.87 4.58 -13.56
C VAL A 117 2.44 5.10 -13.74
N GLY A 118 1.60 4.36 -14.47
CA GLY A 118 0.18 4.69 -14.64
C GLY A 118 -0.57 4.74 -13.31
N LEU A 119 -0.34 3.76 -12.43
CA LEU A 119 -0.93 3.72 -11.10
C LEU A 119 -0.48 4.89 -10.22
N ILE A 120 0.81 5.24 -10.23
CA ILE A 120 1.33 6.38 -9.45
C ILE A 120 0.67 7.68 -9.92
N ASN A 121 0.55 7.88 -11.23
CA ASN A 121 -0.09 9.07 -11.80
C ASN A 121 -1.60 9.12 -11.48
N ALA A 122 -2.29 7.98 -11.59
CA ALA A 122 -3.69 7.86 -11.20
C ALA A 122 -3.89 8.13 -9.69
N GLY A 123 -2.98 7.63 -8.86
CA GLY A 123 -2.93 7.89 -7.43
C GLY A 123 -2.83 9.38 -7.13
N LYS A 124 -1.82 10.05 -7.69
CA LYS A 124 -1.57 11.49 -7.52
C LYS A 124 -2.73 12.38 -7.94
N THR A 125 -3.48 11.96 -8.96
CA THR A 125 -4.63 12.68 -9.52
C THR A 125 -5.99 12.22 -8.97
N GLU A 126 -5.99 11.30 -8.00
CA GLU A 126 -7.20 10.66 -7.43
C GLU A 126 -8.14 10.06 -8.50
N ASN A 127 -7.58 9.57 -9.61
CA ASN A 127 -8.36 8.91 -10.66
C ASN A 127 -8.67 7.45 -10.26
N LEU A 128 -9.71 7.29 -9.43
CA LEU A 128 -10.08 6.00 -8.84
C LEU A 128 -10.40 4.92 -9.88
N LYS A 129 -11.00 5.31 -11.02
CA LYS A 129 -11.30 4.37 -12.12
C LYS A 129 -10.03 3.81 -12.75
N ALA A 130 -9.00 4.65 -12.94
CA ALA A 130 -7.72 4.19 -13.46
C ALA A 130 -6.97 3.29 -12.44
N ILE A 131 -7.10 3.57 -11.13
CA ILE A 131 -6.56 2.70 -10.07
C ILE A 131 -7.24 1.33 -10.08
N GLU A 132 -8.57 1.31 -10.19
CA GLU A 132 -9.38 0.09 -10.30
C GLU A 132 -8.96 -0.76 -11.51
N GLN A 133 -8.75 -0.12 -12.66
CA GLN A 133 -8.33 -0.79 -13.91
C GLN A 133 -6.88 -1.30 -13.93
N CYS A 134 -6.04 -0.90 -12.98
CA CYS A 134 -4.65 -1.35 -12.92
C CYS A 134 -4.56 -2.87 -12.71
N GLU A 135 -3.75 -3.55 -13.53
CA GLU A 135 -3.66 -5.01 -13.57
C GLU A 135 -2.68 -5.60 -12.53
N LEU A 136 -1.95 -4.75 -11.82
CA LEU A 136 -1.06 -5.18 -10.74
C LEU A 136 -1.84 -5.89 -9.64
N ASN A 137 -1.20 -6.88 -9.01
CA ASN A 137 -1.75 -7.54 -7.83
C ASN A 137 -2.14 -6.51 -6.76
N ASN A 138 -3.30 -6.69 -6.12
CA ASN A 138 -3.81 -5.73 -5.14
C ASN A 138 -2.82 -5.40 -4.01
N ALA A 139 -2.09 -6.39 -3.46
CA ALA A 139 -1.11 -6.11 -2.42
C ALA A 139 0.00 -5.17 -2.91
N PHE A 140 0.48 -5.39 -4.14
CA PHE A 140 1.50 -4.55 -4.76
C PHE A 140 0.94 -3.17 -5.17
N LYS A 141 -0.23 -3.14 -5.79
CA LYS A 141 -0.97 -1.93 -6.17
C LYS A 141 -1.14 -0.98 -4.97
N TYR A 142 -1.75 -1.48 -3.89
CA TYR A 142 -1.99 -0.65 -2.71
C TYR A 142 -0.67 -0.26 -2.04
N LYS A 143 0.32 -1.15 -1.95
CA LYS A 143 1.64 -0.80 -1.43
C LYS A 143 2.27 0.38 -2.19
N LEU A 144 2.22 0.38 -3.52
CA LEU A 144 2.72 1.48 -4.34
C LEU A 144 1.97 2.79 -4.05
N LEU A 145 0.64 2.75 -3.92
CA LEU A 145 -0.16 3.92 -3.54
C LEU A 145 0.24 4.44 -2.15
N THR A 146 0.44 3.57 -1.17
CA THR A 146 0.86 3.98 0.18
C THR A 146 2.24 4.65 0.20
N VAL A 147 3.14 4.28 -0.71
CA VAL A 147 4.50 4.84 -0.75
C VAL A 147 4.54 6.11 -1.60
N TYR A 148 4.08 6.05 -2.85
CA TYR A 148 4.18 7.19 -3.77
C TYR A 148 3.11 8.27 -3.54
N CYS A 149 2.02 7.92 -2.86
CA CYS A 149 0.88 8.81 -2.58
C CYS A 149 0.55 8.80 -1.07
N PHE A 150 1.58 8.78 -0.22
CA PHE A 150 1.51 8.59 1.23
C PHE A 150 0.49 9.52 1.94
N ASP A 151 0.42 10.79 1.55
CA ASP A 151 -0.50 11.77 2.15
C ASP A 151 -1.92 11.72 1.56
N GLN A 152 -2.16 10.93 0.51
CA GLN A 152 -3.44 10.84 -0.18
C GLN A 152 -4.26 9.60 0.19
N TYR A 153 -3.61 8.51 0.60
CA TYR A 153 -4.28 7.23 0.91
C TYR A 153 -3.90 6.69 2.29
N ILE A 154 -4.84 6.00 2.95
CA ILE A 154 -4.59 5.32 4.22
C ILE A 154 -3.64 4.13 3.97
N PRO A 155 -2.54 3.97 4.72
CA PRO A 155 -1.51 2.97 4.45
C PRO A 155 -1.94 1.53 4.83
N VAL A 156 -2.87 0.97 4.05
CA VAL A 156 -3.46 -0.37 4.22
C VAL A 156 -3.42 -1.11 2.89
N SER A 157 -2.72 -2.24 2.88
CA SER A 157 -2.42 -2.99 1.64
C SER A 157 -3.32 -4.20 1.40
N THR A 158 -4.25 -4.52 2.31
CA THR A 158 -5.12 -5.70 2.19
C THR A 158 -6.60 -5.34 2.34
N ARG A 159 -7.45 -6.02 1.58
CA ARG A 159 -8.92 -5.84 1.61
C ARG A 159 -9.48 -6.12 3.01
N ASN A 160 -9.10 -7.26 3.61
CA ASN A 160 -9.65 -7.67 4.90
C ASN A 160 -9.34 -6.66 6.00
N THR A 161 -8.10 -6.15 6.07
CA THR A 161 -7.75 -5.14 7.07
C THR A 161 -8.54 -3.84 6.86
N LEU A 162 -8.74 -3.43 5.61
CA LEU A 162 -9.52 -2.23 5.32
C LEU A 162 -11.00 -2.39 5.68
N ASP A 163 -11.57 -3.58 5.43
CA ASP A 163 -12.96 -3.90 5.76
C ASP A 163 -13.20 -3.90 7.28
N GLU A 164 -12.25 -4.45 8.05
CA GLU A 164 -12.25 -4.36 9.51
C GLU A 164 -12.21 -2.90 9.98
N TYR A 165 -11.31 -2.09 9.40
CA TYR A 165 -11.15 -0.69 9.80
C TYR A 165 -12.41 0.13 9.52
N CYS A 166 -12.98 0.01 8.32
CA CYS A 166 -14.24 0.67 7.96
C CYS A 166 -15.37 0.27 8.90
N SER A 167 -15.49 -1.03 9.22
CA SER A 167 -16.53 -1.53 10.12
C SER A 167 -16.41 -0.93 11.54
N ARG A 168 -15.18 -0.81 12.05
CA ARG A 168 -14.89 -0.30 13.41
C ARG A 168 -15.24 1.17 13.58
N VAL A 169 -15.17 1.94 12.49
CA VAL A 169 -15.57 3.36 12.46
C VAL A 169 -17.00 3.58 11.94
N GLY A 170 -17.74 2.52 11.63
CA GLY A 170 -19.14 2.60 11.20
C GLY A 170 -19.36 2.93 9.71
N ILE A 171 -18.32 2.86 8.87
CA ILE A 171 -18.42 3.07 7.42
C ILE A 171 -19.02 1.81 6.78
N ARG A 172 -20.13 1.98 6.08
CA ARG A 172 -20.75 0.92 5.27
C ARG A 172 -20.16 0.92 3.86
N PHE A 173 -19.99 -0.26 3.27
CA PHE A 173 -19.43 -0.44 1.93
C PHE A 173 -20.08 -1.63 1.22
N ASP A 174 -20.10 -1.61 -0.11
CA ASP A 174 -20.49 -2.79 -0.89
C ASP A 174 -19.27 -3.73 -1.01
N SER A 175 -19.44 -4.98 -0.59
CA SER A 175 -18.42 -6.03 -0.68
C SER A 175 -17.83 -6.21 -2.09
N ARG A 176 -18.58 -5.85 -3.14
CA ARG A 176 -18.20 -5.97 -4.55
C ARG A 176 -17.34 -4.82 -5.06
N GLU A 177 -17.31 -3.68 -4.37
CA GLU A 177 -16.48 -2.54 -4.76
C GLU A 177 -14.99 -2.84 -4.57
N GLU A 178 -14.17 -2.20 -5.39
CA GLU A 178 -12.72 -2.26 -5.21
C GLU A 178 -12.27 -1.59 -3.90
N PRO A 179 -11.24 -2.11 -3.21
CA PRO A 179 -10.83 -1.61 -1.90
C PRO A 179 -10.46 -0.12 -1.90
N ILE A 180 -10.04 0.45 -3.04
CA ILE A 180 -9.70 1.86 -3.16
C ILE A 180 -10.83 2.80 -2.71
N TYR A 181 -12.09 2.46 -3.02
CA TYR A 181 -13.24 3.28 -2.65
C TYR A 181 -13.45 3.32 -1.13
N ARG A 182 -13.19 2.21 -0.44
CA ARG A 182 -13.21 2.12 1.03
C ARG A 182 -12.07 2.91 1.66
N ASN A 183 -10.90 2.90 1.03
CA ASN A 183 -9.74 3.65 1.50
C ASN A 183 -10.02 5.16 1.47
N VAL A 184 -10.60 5.65 0.38
CA VAL A 184 -11.04 7.03 0.23
C VAL A 184 -12.14 7.38 1.24
N ALA A 185 -13.15 6.52 1.41
CA ALA A 185 -14.21 6.74 2.40
C ALA A 185 -13.66 6.85 3.83
N LEU A 186 -12.69 6.01 4.20
CA LEU A 186 -12.04 6.05 5.51
C LEU A 186 -11.23 7.33 5.73
N ARG A 187 -10.52 7.79 4.69
CA ARG A 187 -9.79 9.06 4.68
C ARG A 187 -10.74 10.25 4.81
N ASP A 188 -11.82 10.27 4.05
CA ASP A 188 -12.75 11.38 4.04
C ASP A 188 -13.50 11.46 5.37
N PHE A 189 -13.88 10.32 5.95
CA PHE A 189 -14.38 10.23 7.33
C PHE A 189 -13.43 10.89 8.34
N MET A 190 -12.12 10.59 8.28
CA MET A 190 -11.12 11.22 9.16
C MET A 190 -11.10 12.75 8.96
N ARG A 191 -11.10 13.21 7.71
CA ARG A 191 -11.02 14.63 7.34
C ARG A 191 -12.25 15.43 7.76
N GLU A 192 -13.43 14.81 7.72
CA GLU A 192 -14.70 15.42 8.10
C GLU A 192 -14.92 15.40 9.62
N HIS A 193 -14.31 14.45 10.34
CA HIS A 193 -14.52 14.29 11.77
C HIS A 193 -13.85 15.44 12.58
N PRO A 194 -14.58 16.19 13.43
CA PRO A 194 -14.07 17.40 14.10
C PRO A 194 -12.78 17.22 14.91
N LYS A 195 -12.62 16.05 15.54
CA LYS A 195 -11.44 15.70 16.36
C LYS A 195 -10.29 15.03 15.57
N MET A 196 -10.54 14.56 14.35
CA MET A 196 -9.55 13.81 13.55
C MET A 196 -9.09 14.58 12.30
N LYS A 197 -9.77 15.66 11.91
CA LYS A 197 -9.47 16.42 10.67
C LYS A 197 -8.02 16.89 10.50
N ASN A 198 -7.27 17.00 11.59
CA ASN A 198 -5.86 17.40 11.59
C ASN A 198 -4.89 16.21 11.65
N TRP A 199 -5.41 14.98 11.67
CA TRP A 199 -4.61 13.77 11.60
C TRP A 199 -4.16 13.53 10.16
N ASN A 200 -3.02 12.84 10.02
CA ASN A 200 -2.61 12.32 8.73
C ASN A 200 -3.05 10.86 8.58
N ASN A 201 -2.91 10.34 7.37
CA ASN A 201 -3.36 9.00 7.00
C ASN A 201 -2.69 7.88 7.83
N SER A 202 -1.42 8.05 8.21
CA SER A 202 -0.72 7.07 9.05
C SER A 202 -1.29 7.04 10.48
N VAL A 203 -1.62 8.21 11.04
CA VAL A 203 -2.24 8.31 12.37
C VAL A 203 -3.63 7.64 12.33
N MET A 204 -4.41 7.87 11.28
CA MET A 204 -5.69 7.20 11.10
C MET A 204 -5.56 5.68 10.99
N MET A 205 -4.57 5.19 10.24
CA MET A 205 -4.25 3.76 10.19
C MET A 205 -3.91 3.22 11.58
N GLY A 206 -3.06 3.91 12.35
CA GLY A 206 -2.69 3.51 13.71
C GLY A 206 -3.86 3.53 14.69
N PHE A 207 -4.79 4.49 14.54
CA PHE A 207 -6.03 4.51 15.29
C PHE A 207 -6.92 3.31 14.98
N CYS A 208 -7.11 2.98 13.70
CA CYS A 208 -7.92 1.83 13.30
C CYS A 208 -7.29 0.50 13.71
N ASP A 209 -5.96 0.36 13.60
CA ASP A 209 -5.23 -0.82 14.08
C ASP A 209 -5.41 -0.98 15.61
N TRP A 210 -5.33 0.13 16.36
CA TRP A 210 -5.59 0.10 17.80
C TRP A 210 -7.03 -0.30 18.14
N LEU A 211 -8.03 0.22 17.42
CA LEU A 211 -9.43 -0.18 17.59
C LEU A 211 -9.59 -1.68 17.37
N TRP A 212 -9.05 -2.19 16.26
CA TRP A 212 -9.12 -3.60 15.90
C TRP A 212 -8.46 -4.50 16.95
N ARG A 213 -7.23 -4.20 17.37
CA ARG A 213 -6.49 -4.99 18.37
C ARG A 213 -7.05 -4.92 19.77
N SER A 214 -7.76 -3.83 20.09
CA SER A 214 -8.40 -3.63 21.39
C SER A 214 -9.86 -4.07 21.42
N ASP A 215 -10.37 -4.64 20.31
CA ASP A 215 -11.78 -4.97 20.10
C ASP A 215 -12.74 -3.82 20.45
N LYS A 216 -12.39 -2.61 20.01
CA LYS A 216 -13.17 -1.38 20.23
C LYS A 216 -13.81 -0.91 18.94
N ASN A 217 -14.96 -0.25 19.04
CA ASN A 217 -15.62 0.44 17.93
C ASN A 217 -15.91 1.88 18.35
N ILE A 218 -15.99 2.79 17.38
CA ILE A 218 -16.51 4.15 17.60
C ILE A 218 -17.84 4.37 16.89
N SER A 219 -18.40 3.35 16.23
CA SER A 219 -19.68 3.44 15.53
C SER A 219 -20.87 3.80 16.44
N SER A 220 -20.70 3.68 17.77
CA SER A 220 -21.68 4.08 18.80
C SER A 220 -21.35 5.41 19.49
N ASP A 221 -20.17 5.98 19.24
CA ASP A 221 -19.64 7.19 19.91
C ASP A 221 -19.79 8.44 19.02
N ILE A 222 -20.37 8.28 17.81
CA ILE A 222 -20.58 9.30 16.77
C ILE A 222 -22.08 9.58 16.62
#